data_AF-A0AAW1QR92-F1
#
_entry.id   AF-A0AAW1QR92-F1
#
_cell.length_a   1.000
_cell.length_b   1.000
_cell.length_c   1.000
_cell.angle_alpha   90.00
_cell.angle_beta   90.00
_cell.angle_gamma   90.00
#
_symmetry.space_group_name_H-M   'P 1'
#
loop_
_entity.id
_entity.type
_entity.pdbx_description
1 polymer ?
#
loop_
_entity_poly.entity_id
_entity_poly.type
_entity_poly.pdbx_seq_one_letter_code
_entity_poly.pdbx_strand_id
1 'polypeptide(L)'
;MVAQAAQTAKFKPAYNKYRSRSDLEADYVKEWRDIANLGDTSRPLTAWSVLWFVPVWINYTLLPEVVRFLGFSVKAALLALWYQAHKRMVLQGAKLDCWLAGLRGQQHGFSREMVMRRFHYHVGPLESWRYRIQLARGGSL
;
A
#
# COMPACT_ATOMS: atom_id res chain seq x y z
N MET A 1 3.95 26.18 -1.98
CA MET A 1 4.19 25.47 -0.70
C MET A 1 3.58 24.06 -0.76
N VAL A 2 4.14 23.16 -1.57
CA VAL A 2 3.56 21.83 -1.90
C VAL A 2 4.11 20.70 -1.01
N ALA A 3 4.98 21.02 -0.05
CA ALA A 3 5.75 20.01 0.69
C ALA A 3 5.04 19.39 1.93
N GLN A 4 3.85 19.84 2.33
CA GLN A 4 3.25 19.42 3.60
C GLN A 4 2.21 18.29 3.52
N ALA A 5 1.70 17.94 2.34
CA ALA A 5 0.70 16.88 2.20
C ALA A 5 1.28 15.44 2.13
N ALA A 6 2.61 15.31 2.06
CA ALA A 6 3.30 14.01 1.97
C ALA A 6 3.59 13.35 3.33
N GLN A 7 3.16 13.94 4.46
CA GLN A 7 3.42 13.43 5.81
C GLN A 7 2.16 12.94 6.53
N THR A 8 1.47 11.89 6.08
CA THR A 8 0.44 11.24 6.93
C THR A 8 0.41 9.72 6.88
N ALA A 9 1.52 9.09 6.47
CA ALA A 9 1.89 7.80 7.04
C ALA A 9 3.12 8.01 7.93
N LYS A 10 2.98 8.78 9.02
CA LYS A 10 4.01 8.83 10.06
C LYS A 10 4.22 7.40 10.54
N PHE A 11 5.38 6.83 10.22
CA PHE A 11 5.80 5.53 10.70
C PHE A 11 5.67 5.53 12.23
N LYS A 12 4.71 4.77 12.76
CA LYS A 12 4.49 4.69 14.20
C LYS A 12 5.69 3.98 14.81
N PRO A 13 6.47 4.64 15.67
CA PRO A 13 7.69 4.05 16.20
C PRO A 13 7.39 2.80 17.04
N ALA A 14 8.34 1.87 17.05
CA ALA A 14 8.23 0.55 17.67
C ALA A 14 7.99 0.56 19.20
N TYR A 15 8.05 1.72 19.86
CA TYR A 15 7.81 1.86 21.30
C TYR A 15 6.33 1.82 21.71
N ASN A 16 5.38 1.86 20.76
CA ASN A 16 3.94 1.67 21.05
C ASN A 16 3.62 0.28 21.63
N LYS A 17 4.55 -0.68 21.54
CA LYS A 17 4.42 -2.02 22.14
C LYS A 17 4.45 -1.99 23.69
N TYR A 18 5.03 -0.95 24.29
CA TYR A 18 5.21 -0.82 25.74
C TYR A 18 4.21 0.12 26.42
N ARG A 19 3.29 0.73 25.64
CA ARG A 19 2.29 1.65 26.16
C ARG A 19 1.00 0.94 26.53
N SER A 20 0.33 1.45 27.56
CA SER A 20 -0.99 0.96 27.94
C SER A 20 -2.00 1.28 26.83
N ARG A 21 -3.01 0.42 26.69
CA ARG A 21 -4.04 0.59 25.67
C ARG A 21 -4.82 1.90 25.85
N SER A 22 -5.07 2.31 27.09
CA SER A 22 -5.75 3.57 27.42
C SER A 22 -4.97 4.80 26.95
N ASP A 23 -3.64 4.79 27.08
CA ASP A 23 -2.80 5.90 26.63
C ASP A 23 -2.81 6.03 25.11
N LEU A 24 -2.78 4.89 24.41
CA LEU A 24 -2.89 4.87 22.95
C LEU A 24 -4.24 5.38 22.48
N GLU A 25 -5.33 4.97 23.13
CA GLU A 25 -6.69 5.43 22.82
C GLU A 25 -6.83 6.94 23.04
N ALA A 26 -6.27 7.48 24.13
CA ALA A 26 -6.27 8.92 24.40
C ALA A 26 -5.50 9.71 23.32
N ASP A 27 -4.32 9.22 22.91
CA ASP A 27 -3.53 9.83 21.84
C ASP A 27 -4.28 9.78 20.49
N TYR A 28 -4.95 8.66 20.18
CA TYR A 28 -5.77 8.56 18.97
C TYR A 28 -6.95 9.52 18.96
N VAL A 29 -7.65 9.65 20.08
CA VAL A 29 -8.79 10.58 20.20
C VAL A 29 -8.30 12.01 20.06
N LYS A 30 -7.13 12.34 20.61
CA LYS A 30 -6.52 13.67 20.46
C LYS A 30 -6.11 13.95 19.02
N GLU A 31 -5.41 13.02 18.37
CA GLU A 31 -5.02 13.14 16.95
C GLU A 31 -6.25 13.27 16.04
N TRP A 32 -7.29 12.48 16.30
CA TRP A 32 -8.55 12.57 15.57
C TRP A 32 -9.24 13.92 15.78
N ARG A 33 -9.27 14.44 17.01
CA ARG A 33 -9.81 15.77 17.32
C ARG A 33 -9.01 16.87 16.64
N ASP A 34 -7.69 16.76 16.59
CA ASP A 34 -6.83 17.72 15.89
C ASP A 34 -7.08 17.69 14.38
N ILE A 35 -7.25 16.50 13.78
CA ILE A 35 -7.63 16.32 12.36
C ILE A 35 -9.05 16.82 12.08
N ALA A 36 -10.00 16.61 12.99
CA ALA A 36 -11.37 17.10 12.85
C ALA A 36 -11.46 18.63 13.02
N ASN A 37 -10.60 19.21 13.85
CA ASN A 37 -10.48 20.66 14.08
C ASN A 37 -9.62 21.38 13.04
N LEU A 38 -8.89 20.65 12.19
CA LEU A 38 -8.41 21.14 10.89
C LEU A 38 -9.61 21.35 9.95
N GLY A 39 -10.53 22.21 10.38
CA GLY A 39 -11.74 22.55 9.66
C GLY A 39 -11.41 23.10 8.28
N ASP A 40 -12.31 22.83 7.32
CA ASP A 40 -12.41 23.38 5.96
C ASP A 40 -11.19 24.15 5.48
N THR A 41 -10.03 23.48 5.46
CA THR A 41 -8.94 23.89 4.61
C THR A 41 -9.39 23.50 3.22
N SER A 42 -10.20 24.39 2.64
CA SER A 42 -10.60 24.40 1.25
C SER A 42 -9.32 24.17 0.46
N ARG A 43 -9.14 22.91 0.04
CA ARG A 43 -7.93 22.51 -0.68
C ARG A 43 -7.80 23.50 -1.83
N PRO A 44 -6.67 24.20 -1.97
CA PRO A 44 -6.53 25.18 -3.03
C PRO A 44 -6.80 24.46 -4.35
N LEU A 45 -7.79 24.94 -5.12
CA LEU A 45 -8.15 24.43 -6.43
C LEU A 45 -6.89 24.44 -7.29
N THR A 46 -6.19 23.30 -7.30
CA THR A 46 -4.96 23.13 -8.05
C THR A 46 -5.39 22.80 -9.46
N ALA A 47 -4.69 23.30 -10.49
CA ALA A 47 -5.01 22.97 -11.89
C ALA A 47 -5.13 21.45 -12.12
N TRP A 48 -4.33 20.67 -11.37
CA TRP A 48 -4.41 19.21 -11.33
C TRP A 48 -5.74 18.67 -10.80
N SER A 49 -6.27 19.25 -9.72
CA SER A 49 -7.57 18.84 -9.16
C SER A 49 -8.72 19.11 -10.14
N VAL A 50 -8.65 20.22 -10.89
CA VAL A 50 -9.63 20.57 -11.92
C VAL A 50 -9.52 19.61 -13.11
N LEU A 51 -8.31 19.29 -13.56
CA LEU A 51 -8.07 18.33 -14.63
C LEU A 51 -8.66 16.95 -14.31
N TRP A 52 -8.53 16.48 -13.07
CA TRP A 52 -9.13 15.21 -12.63
C TRP A 52 -10.63 15.30 -12.33
N PHE A 53 -11.13 16.49 -12.00
CA PHE A 53 -12.55 16.71 -11.76
C PHE A 53 -13.39 16.63 -13.05
N VAL A 54 -12.90 17.20 -14.16
CA VAL A 54 -13.65 17.26 -15.43
C VAL A 54 -14.08 15.87 -15.93
N PRO A 55 -13.21 14.84 -16.01
CA PRO A 55 -13.61 13.50 -16.39
C PRO A 55 -14.64 12.89 -15.44
N VAL A 56 -14.50 13.10 -14.12
CA VAL A 56 -15.46 12.60 -13.12
C VAL A 56 -16.81 13.29 -13.33
N TRP A 57 -16.82 14.61 -13.47
CA TRP A 57 -18.04 15.39 -13.69
C TRP A 57 -18.79 14.98 -14.95
N ILE A 58 -18.06 14.78 -16.07
CA ILE A 58 -18.60 14.24 -17.33
C ILE A 58 -19.25 12.88 -17.08
N ASN A 59 -18.56 11.99 -16.36
CA ASN A 59 -19.04 10.64 -16.07
C ASN A 59 -20.32 10.65 -15.22
N TYR A 60 -20.44 11.59 -14.27
CA TYR A 60 -21.58 11.67 -13.36
C TYR A 60 -22.78 12.43 -13.93
N THR A 61 -22.55 13.36 -14.86
CA THR A 61 -23.61 14.16 -15.50
C THR A 61 -24.21 13.47 -16.72
N LEU A 62 -23.39 12.74 -17.49
CA LEU A 62 -23.81 12.15 -18.77
C LEU A 62 -24.20 10.67 -18.67
N LEU A 63 -23.64 9.89 -17.73
CA LEU A 63 -23.96 8.48 -17.64
C LEU A 63 -25.14 8.21 -16.70
N PRO A 64 -26.15 7.44 -17.17
CA PRO A 64 -27.20 6.93 -16.30
C PRO A 64 -26.64 6.09 -15.15
N GLU A 65 -27.35 6.08 -14.02
CA GLU A 65 -26.93 5.39 -12.81
C GLU A 65 -26.61 3.89 -13.03
N VAL A 66 -27.39 3.23 -13.88
CA VAL A 66 -27.21 1.81 -14.24
C VAL A 66 -25.84 1.57 -14.90
N VAL A 67 -25.41 2.44 -15.80
CA VAL A 67 -24.12 2.31 -16.49
C VAL A 67 -22.96 2.50 -15.53
N ARG A 68 -23.09 3.44 -14.57
CA ARG A 68 -22.07 3.63 -13.52
C ARG A 68 -21.96 2.41 -12.61
N PHE A 69 -23.09 1.82 -12.22
CA PHE A 69 -23.11 0.62 -11.39
C PHE A 69 -22.48 -0.58 -12.10
N LEU A 70 -22.78 -0.77 -13.38
CA LEU A 70 -22.13 -1.79 -14.21
C LEU A 70 -20.62 -1.55 -14.32
N GLY A 71 -20.20 -0.31 -14.59
CA GLY A 71 -18.79 0.06 -14.63
C GLY A 71 -18.08 -0.18 -13.31
N PHE A 72 -18.71 0.14 -12.18
CA PHE A 72 -18.20 -0.17 -10.84
C PHE A 72 -18.08 -1.68 -10.61
N SER A 73 -19.09 -2.45 -10.98
CA SER A 73 -19.12 -3.91 -10.82
C SER A 73 -18.03 -4.59 -11.64
N VAL A 74 -17.85 -4.16 -12.90
CA VAL A 74 -16.76 -4.62 -13.77
C VAL A 74 -15.41 -4.26 -13.16
N LYS A 75 -15.23 -3.02 -12.71
CA LYS A 75 -13.99 -2.59 -12.06
C LYS A 75 -13.69 -3.40 -10.80
N ALA A 76 -14.70 -3.67 -9.98
CA ALA A 76 -14.57 -4.49 -8.77
C ALA A 76 -14.17 -5.93 -9.09
N ALA A 77 -14.80 -6.54 -10.11
CA ALA A 77 -14.45 -7.87 -10.59
C ALA A 77 -13.01 -7.92 -11.12
N LEU A 78 -12.59 -6.93 -11.92
CA LEU A 78 -11.22 -6.82 -12.41
C LEU A 78 -10.21 -6.67 -11.26
N LEU A 79 -10.53 -5.85 -10.25
CA LEU A 79 -9.67 -5.70 -9.07
C LEU A 79 -9.56 -7.02 -8.30
N ALA A 80 -10.65 -7.76 -8.16
CA ALA A 80 -10.67 -9.06 -7.48
C ALA A 80 -9.82 -10.09 -8.22
N LEU A 81 -9.96 -10.16 -9.55
CA LEU A 81 -9.12 -11.02 -10.40
C LEU A 81 -7.65 -10.64 -10.32
N TRP A 82 -7.35 -9.33 -10.39
CA TRP A 82 -6.00 -8.81 -10.23
C TRP A 82 -5.41 -9.20 -8.87
N TYR A 83 -6.17 -9.05 -7.79
CA TYR A 83 -5.73 -9.41 -6.44
C TYR A 83 -5.44 -10.91 -6.32
N GLN A 84 -6.28 -11.77 -6.90
CA GLN A 84 -6.02 -13.22 -6.94
C GLN A 84 -4.76 -13.54 -7.74
N ALA A 85 -4.57 -12.91 -8.89
CA ALA A 85 -3.37 -13.08 -9.72
C ALA A 85 -2.11 -12.63 -8.97
N HIS A 86 -2.14 -11.45 -8.35
CA HIS A 86 -1.05 -10.91 -7.53
C HIS A 86 -0.69 -11.85 -6.38
N LYS A 87 -1.69 -12.36 -5.65
CA LYS A 87 -1.46 -13.35 -4.58
C LYS A 87 -0.74 -14.59 -5.10
N ARG A 88 -1.15 -15.12 -6.26
CA ARG A 88 -0.48 -16.27 -6.89
C ARG A 88 0.96 -15.95 -7.29
N MET A 89 1.21 -14.78 -7.87
CA MET A 89 2.57 -14.34 -8.25
C MET A 89 3.48 -14.21 -7.02
N VAL A 90 2.98 -13.62 -5.93
CA VAL A 90 3.76 -13.49 -4.68
C VAL A 90 4.08 -14.85 -4.08
N LEU A 91 3.15 -15.80 -4.09
CA LEU A 91 3.39 -17.17 -3.62
C LEU A 91 4.39 -17.93 -4.50
N GLN A 92 4.30 -17.80 -5.83
CA GLN A 92 5.30 -18.37 -6.74
C GLN A 92 6.67 -17.75 -6.51
N GLY A 93 6.72 -16.43 -6.30
CA GLY A 93 7.95 -15.72 -5.94
C GLY A 93 8.54 -16.20 -4.63
N ALA A 94 7.72 -16.44 -3.60
CA ALA A 94 8.19 -16.99 -2.32
C ALA A 94 8.73 -18.41 -2.45
N LYS A 95 8.12 -19.26 -3.28
CA LYS A 95 8.66 -20.60 -3.60
C LYS A 95 10.04 -20.51 -4.26
N LEU A 96 10.20 -19.60 -5.22
CA LEU A 96 11.49 -19.35 -5.87
C LEU A 96 12.54 -18.86 -4.85
N ASP A 97 12.17 -17.92 -3.98
CA ASP A 97 13.08 -17.39 -2.96
C ASP A 97 13.50 -18.49 -1.96
N CYS A 98 12.57 -19.35 -1.55
CA CYS A 98 12.86 -20.51 -0.69
C CYS A 98 13.76 -21.54 -1.38
N TRP A 99 13.55 -21.79 -2.68
CA TRP A 99 14.39 -22.69 -3.47
C TRP A 99 15.82 -22.13 -3.62
N LEU A 100 15.96 -20.84 -3.92
CA LEU A 100 17.25 -20.16 -4.00
C LEU A 100 18.01 -20.19 -2.67
N ALA A 101 17.32 -19.97 -1.56
CA ALA A 101 17.90 -20.08 -0.22
C ALA A 101 18.35 -21.52 0.11
N GLY A 102 17.56 -22.51 -0.31
CA GLY A 102 17.85 -23.94 -0.13
C GLY A 102 19.08 -24.43 -0.90
N LEU A 103 19.31 -23.93 -2.12
CA LEU A 103 20.46 -24.32 -2.96
C LEU A 103 21.83 -24.06 -2.31
N ARG A 104 21.91 -23.12 -1.37
CA ARG A 104 23.16 -22.76 -0.68
C ARG A 104 23.22 -23.20 0.78
N GLY A 105 22.27 -24.02 1.23
CA GLY A 105 22.19 -24.45 2.62
C GLY A 105 21.88 -23.33 3.62
N GLN A 106 21.52 -22.13 3.13
CA GLN A 106 21.18 -20.98 3.98
C GLN A 106 19.66 -20.83 4.08
N GLN A 107 19.04 -21.69 4.88
CA GLN A 107 17.60 -21.56 5.19
C GLN A 107 17.25 -20.22 5.87
N HIS A 108 18.23 -19.55 6.49
CA HIS A 108 18.08 -18.24 7.12
C HIS A 108 18.01 -17.05 6.13
N GLY A 109 18.32 -17.23 4.84
CA GLY A 109 18.22 -16.15 3.84
C GLY A 109 16.77 -15.80 3.48
N PHE A 110 15.84 -16.75 3.63
CA PHE A 110 14.43 -16.56 3.31
C PHE A 110 13.74 -15.69 4.37
N SER A 111 13.23 -14.52 3.97
CA SER A 111 12.51 -13.60 4.85
C SER A 111 11.01 -13.61 4.55
N ARG A 112 10.23 -14.09 5.54
CA ARG A 112 8.76 -13.99 5.50
C ARG A 112 8.30 -12.53 5.45
N GLU A 113 9.03 -11.62 6.07
CA GLU A 113 8.73 -10.18 6.04
C GLU A 113 8.80 -9.65 4.60
N MET A 114 9.82 -10.04 3.84
CA MET A 114 9.97 -9.59 2.44
C MET A 114 8.80 -10.04 1.55
N VAL A 115 8.31 -11.28 1.76
CA VAL A 115 7.12 -11.80 1.06
C VAL A 115 5.86 -11.00 1.44
N MET A 116 5.69 -10.67 2.72
CA MET A 116 4.57 -9.86 3.19
C MET A 116 4.62 -8.43 2.66
N ARG A 117 5.80 -7.81 2.60
CA ARG A 117 5.95 -6.47 2.03
C ARG A 117 5.61 -6.46 0.53
N ARG A 118 6.01 -7.50 -0.24
CA ARG A 118 5.60 -7.67 -1.65
C ARG A 118 4.09 -7.84 -1.80
N PHE A 119 3.46 -8.59 -0.89
CA PHE A 119 2.01 -8.77 -0.89
C PHE A 119 1.26 -7.43 -0.75
N HIS A 120 1.76 -6.53 0.10
CA HIS A 120 1.18 -5.21 0.36
C HIS A 120 1.71 -4.11 -0.59
N TYR A 121 2.36 -4.46 -1.69
CA TYR A 121 2.93 -3.51 -2.67
C TYR A 121 3.95 -2.51 -2.07
N HIS A 122 4.56 -2.84 -0.94
CA HIS A 122 5.60 -2.03 -0.30
C HIS A 122 7.01 -2.31 -0.82
N VAL A 123 7.15 -3.23 -1.79
CA VAL A 123 8.44 -3.61 -2.38
C VAL A 123 8.35 -3.42 -3.88
N GLY A 124 9.26 -2.63 -4.42
CA GLY A 124 9.38 -2.44 -5.87
C GLY A 124 9.94 -3.69 -6.57
N PRO A 125 9.80 -3.77 -7.91
CA PRO A 125 10.38 -4.85 -8.70
C PRO A 125 11.92 -4.89 -8.59
N LEU A 126 12.58 -3.73 -8.53
CA LEU A 126 14.04 -3.61 -8.39
C LEU A 126 14.55 -4.13 -7.05
N GLU A 127 13.87 -3.78 -5.96
CA GLU A 127 14.22 -4.24 -4.61
C GLU A 127 14.01 -5.75 -4.49
N SER A 128 12.92 -6.26 -5.06
CA SER A 128 12.65 -7.70 -5.16
C SER A 128 13.73 -8.45 -5.94
N TRP A 129 14.20 -7.87 -7.04
CA TRP A 129 15.27 -8.43 -7.85
C TRP A 129 16.62 -8.45 -7.12
N ARG A 130 17.00 -7.34 -6.48
CA ARG A 130 18.23 -7.26 -5.67
C ARG A 130 18.25 -8.29 -4.55
N TYR A 131 17.14 -8.48 -3.84
CA TYR A 131 17.00 -9.50 -2.81
C TYR A 131 17.23 -10.92 -3.36
N ARG A 132 16.68 -11.24 -4.54
CA ARG A 132 16.91 -12.54 -5.20
C ARG A 132 18.37 -12.74 -5.61
N ILE A 133 19.03 -11.69 -6.09
CA ILE A 133 20.47 -11.74 -6.40
C ILE A 133 21.27 -11.99 -5.12
N GLN A 134 20.93 -11.35 -4.00
CA GLN A 134 21.60 -11.56 -2.72
C GLN A 134 21.41 -12.99 -2.21
N LEU A 135 20.19 -13.53 -2.27
CA LEU A 135 19.90 -14.94 -2.00
C LEU A 135 20.75 -15.86 -2.88
N ALA A 136 20.79 -15.59 -4.19
CA ALA A 136 21.58 -16.36 -5.14
C ALA A 136 23.10 -16.21 -4.94
N ARG A 137 23.57 -15.13 -4.29
CA ARG A 137 24.98 -14.88 -3.95
C ARG A 137 25.34 -15.32 -2.53
N GLY A 138 24.39 -15.74 -1.71
CA GLY A 138 24.61 -16.17 -0.32
C GLY A 138 25.08 -15.05 0.62
N GLY A 139 24.79 -13.79 0.27
CA GLY A 139 25.08 -12.67 1.17
C GLY A 139 24.02 -12.59 2.27
N SER A 140 24.45 -12.48 3.54
CA SER A 140 23.56 -12.16 4.65
C SER A 140 22.98 -10.75 4.46
N LEU A 141 21.68 -10.60 4.71
CA LEU A 141 21.01 -9.30 4.83
C LEU A 141 21.54 -8.49 6.01
#